data_AF-A0A2P9APD1-F1
#
_entry.id   AF-A0A2P9APD1-F1
#
_cell.length_a   1.000
_cell.length_b   1.000
_cell.length_c   1.000
_cell.angle_alpha   90.00
_cell.angle_beta   90.00
_cell.angle_gamma   90.00
#
_symmetry.space_group_name_H-M   'P 1'
#
loop_
_entity.id
_entity.type
_entity.pdbx_description
1 polymer ?
#
loop_
_entity_poly.entity_id
_entity_poly.type
_entity_poly.pdbx_seq_one_letter_code
_entity_poly.pdbx_strand_id
1 'polypeptide(L)' 'MSADPSSLPVGGTSGLCHETTAAIDEAAQWLATTPRRLCDKPAVPLLRERFGLSAPEACQAIATANLIKARST' A
#
# COMPACT_ATOMS: atom_id res chain seq x y z
N MET A 1 -13.90 -28.23 -38.21
CA MET A 1 -14.22 -28.76 -36.87
C MET A 1 -13.17 -28.20 -35.93
N SER A 2 -13.55 -27.21 -35.13
CA SER A 2 -12.67 -26.28 -34.42
C SER A 2 -11.76 -26.93 -33.39
N ALA A 3 -10.48 -26.57 -33.42
CA ALA A 3 -9.59 -26.63 -32.27
C ALA A 3 -9.77 -25.32 -31.49
N ASP A 4 -10.29 -25.39 -30.27
CA ASP A 4 -10.30 -24.28 -29.32
C ASP A 4 -9.31 -24.59 -28.18
N PRO A 5 -8.18 -23.87 -28.08
CA PRO A 5 -7.23 -24.02 -26.99
C PRO A 5 -7.48 -23.03 -25.82
N SER A 6 -8.69 -22.50 -25.63
CA SER A 6 -8.91 -21.33 -24.75
C SER A 6 -9.59 -21.60 -23.41
N SER A 7 -9.71 -22.84 -22.97
CA SER A 7 -10.23 -23.15 -21.62
C SER A 7 -9.14 -23.61 -20.66
N LEU A 8 -8.31 -22.66 -20.21
CA LEU A 8 -7.58 -22.77 -18.96
C LEU A 8 -8.26 -21.87 -17.93
N PRO A 9 -8.96 -22.41 -16.91
CA PRO A 9 -9.44 -21.60 -15.80
C PRO A 9 -8.25 -21.16 -14.94
N VAL A 10 -8.11 -19.83 -14.86
CA VAL A 10 -7.28 -19.04 -13.96
C VAL A 10 -7.10 -19.67 -12.57
N GLY A 11 -6.05 -20.45 -12.40
CA GLY A 11 -5.64 -21.04 -11.13
C GLY A 11 -4.60 -20.17 -10.45
N GLY A 12 -5.06 -19.29 -9.57
CA GLY A 12 -4.37 -18.75 -8.39
C GLY A 12 -2.91 -18.28 -8.53
N THR A 13 -2.69 -16.97 -8.40
CA THR A 13 -1.73 -16.40 -7.44
C THR A 13 -1.70 -14.87 -7.58
N SER A 14 -1.74 -14.19 -6.43
CA SER A 14 -1.25 -12.83 -6.25
C SER A 14 -2.06 -11.65 -6.83
N GLY A 15 -3.39 -11.64 -6.62
CA GLY A 15 -4.15 -10.37 -6.63
C GLY A 15 -3.96 -9.61 -5.30
N LEU A 16 -4.30 -10.27 -4.19
CA LEU A 16 -4.29 -9.69 -2.83
C LEU A 16 -2.95 -9.09 -2.38
N CYS A 17 -1.83 -9.71 -2.79
CA CYS A 17 -0.49 -9.25 -2.40
C CYS A 17 -0.13 -7.91 -3.05
N HIS A 18 -0.58 -7.69 -4.28
CA HIS A 18 -0.31 -6.46 -5.01
C HIS A 18 -1.24 -5.34 -4.53
N GLU A 19 -2.51 -5.65 -4.23
CA GLU A 19 -3.50 -4.66 -3.75
C GLU A 19 -3.09 -4.07 -2.40
N THR A 20 -2.59 -4.93 -1.50
CA THR A 20 -2.07 -4.53 -0.19
C THR A 20 -0.81 -3.67 -0.33
N THR A 21 0.11 -4.07 -1.22
CA THR A 21 1.34 -3.33 -1.48
C THR A 21 1.06 -1.94 -2.06
N ALA A 22 0.10 -1.84 -2.99
CA ALA A 22 -0.31 -0.57 -3.56
C ALA A 22 -0.88 0.38 -2.49
N ALA A 23 -1.76 -0.11 -1.61
CA ALA A 23 -2.33 0.70 -0.54
C ALA A 23 -1.27 1.19 0.47
N ILE A 24 -0.25 0.37 0.77
CA ILE A 24 0.89 0.74 1.62
C ILE A 24 1.74 1.82 0.94
N ASP A 25 2.01 1.69 -0.36
CA ASP A 25 2.83 2.64 -1.11
C ASP A 25 2.12 3.99 -1.25
N GLU A 26 0.82 3.99 -1.55
CA GLU A 26 -0.01 5.20 -1.57
C GLU A 26 -0.03 5.89 -0.20
N ALA A 27 -0.23 5.12 0.87
CA ALA A 27 -0.16 5.61 2.25
C ALA A 27 1.22 6.21 2.60
N ALA A 28 2.29 5.55 2.16
CA ALA A 28 3.66 5.98 2.39
C ALA A 28 3.98 7.28 1.65
N GLN A 29 3.59 7.37 0.38
CA GLN A 29 3.79 8.56 -0.45
C GLN A 29 2.97 9.74 0.07
N TRP A 30 1.74 9.48 0.52
CA TRP A 30 0.93 10.48 1.21
C TRP A 30 1.61 10.97 2.50
N LEU A 31 2.15 10.07 3.32
CA LEU A 31 2.91 10.45 4.54
C LEU A 31 4.23 11.16 4.22
N ALA A 32 4.89 10.82 3.11
CA ALA A 32 6.13 11.42 2.64
C ALA A 32 5.94 12.88 2.23
N THR A 33 4.85 13.15 1.52
CA THR A 33 4.47 14.48 1.00
C THR A 33 3.67 15.31 2.01
N THR A 34 2.97 14.67 2.95
CA THR A 34 2.19 15.37 3.98
C THR A 34 3.11 15.97 5.06
N PRO A 35 3.00 17.27 5.34
CA PRO A 35 3.86 17.94 6.31
C PRO A 35 3.60 17.45 7.74
N ARG A 36 4.68 17.38 8.55
CA ARG A 36 4.67 16.90 9.95
C ARG A 36 3.60 17.55 10.82
N ARG A 37 3.16 18.78 10.52
CA ARG A 37 2.06 19.49 11.21
C ARG A 37 0.69 18.84 11.08
N LEU A 38 0.43 18.08 10.01
CA LEU A 38 -0.78 17.25 9.86
C LEU A 38 -0.66 15.91 10.60
N CYS A 39 0.58 15.52 10.93
CA CYS A 39 0.94 14.32 11.69
C CYS A 39 1.05 14.60 13.20
N ASP A 40 0.30 15.58 13.70
CA ASP A 40 0.10 15.82 15.13
C ASP A 40 -0.78 14.70 15.74
N LYS A 41 -1.57 14.04 14.89
CA LYS A 41 -2.34 12.82 15.21
C LYS A 41 -1.53 11.58 14.84
N PRO A 42 -1.68 10.46 15.57
CA PRO A 42 -0.96 9.23 15.28
C PRO A 42 -1.25 8.76 13.83
N ALA A 43 -0.20 8.58 13.03
CA ALA A 43 -0.29 8.21 11.61
C ALA A 43 -0.98 6.86 11.41
N VAL A 44 -0.77 5.90 12.32
CA VAL A 44 -1.33 4.55 12.23
C VAL A 44 -2.86 4.56 12.14
N PRO A 45 -3.64 5.08 13.11
CA PRO A 45 -5.09 5.10 13.01
C PRO A 45 -5.59 5.88 11.79
N LEU A 46 -4.90 6.95 11.40
CA LEU A 46 -5.28 7.73 10.21
C LEU A 46 -5.14 6.91 8.93
N LEU A 47 -4.04 6.16 8.78
CA LEU A 47 -3.82 5.25 7.67
C LEU A 47 -4.83 4.10 7.65
N ARG A 48 -5.16 3.55 8.82
CA ARG A 48 -6.19 2.49 8.95
C ARG A 48 -7.58 3.00 8.52
N GLU A 49 -7.95 4.21 8.92
CA GLU A 49 -9.27 4.81 8.60
C GLU A 49 -9.36 5.33 7.16
N ARG A 50 -8.25 5.82 6.59
CA ARG A 50 -8.21 6.37 5.23
C ARG A 50 -8.03 5.31 4.15
N PHE A 51 -7.14 4.35 4.39
CA PHE A 51 -6.72 3.36 3.39
C PHE A 51 -7.20 1.95 3.72
N GLY A 52 -7.88 1.73 4.86
CA GLY A 52 -8.35 0.40 5.26
C GLY A 52 -7.23 -0.56 5.68
N LEU A 53 -6.02 -0.04 5.91
CA LEU A 53 -4.84 -0.83 6.26
C LEU A 53 -4.95 -1.47 7.65
N SER A 54 -4.28 -2.60 7.86
CA SER A 54 -4.06 -3.16 9.21
C SER A 54 -2.89 -2.47 9.91
N ALA A 55 -2.78 -2.71 11.23
CA ALA A 55 -1.68 -2.20 12.04
C ALA A 55 -0.26 -2.48 11.47
N PRO A 56 0.09 -3.70 11.03
CA PRO A 56 1.42 -3.96 10.45
C PRO A 56 1.65 -3.24 9.11
N GLU A 57 0.63 -3.13 8.26
CA GLU A 57 0.70 -2.45 6.97
C GLU A 57 0.88 -0.93 7.15
N ALA A 58 0.20 -0.34 8.15
CA ALA A 58 0.41 1.05 8.52
C ALA A 58 1.84 1.32 9.03
N CYS A 59 2.42 0.40 9.81
CA CYS A 59 3.82 0.49 10.22
C CYS A 59 4.78 0.41 9.03
N GLN A 60 4.51 -0.46 8.06
CA GLN A 60 5.26 -0.52 6.80
C GLN A 60 5.17 0.79 6.02
N ALA A 61 3.97 1.36 5.86
CA ALA A 61 3.78 2.62 5.16
C ALA A 61 4.55 3.77 5.84
N ILE A 62 4.59 3.81 7.17
CA ILE A 62 5.37 4.80 7.94
C ILE A 62 6.88 4.61 7.70
N ALA A 63 7.37 3.36 7.71
CA ALA A 63 8.78 3.07 7.43
C ALA A 63 9.17 3.50 6.00
N THR A 64 8.35 3.14 5.01
CA THR A 64 8.54 3.54 3.61
C THR A 64 8.51 5.06 3.45
N ALA A 65 7.57 5.75 4.11
CA ALA A 65 7.51 7.21 4.08
C ALA A 65 8.78 7.88 4.64
N ASN A 66 9.33 7.34 5.73
CA ASN A 66 10.59 7.84 6.30
C ASN A 66 11.78 7.60 5.36
N LEU A 67 11.82 6.45 4.66
CA LEU A 67 12.85 6.18 3.64
C LEU A 67 12.76 7.15 2.46
N ILE A 68 11.54 7.45 1.97
CA ILE A 68 11.32 8.44 0.90
C ILE A 68 11.86 9.81 1.35
N LYS A 69 11.48 10.26 2.55
CA LYS A 69 11.98 11.53 3.12
C LYS A 69 13.50 11.55 3.26
N ALA A 70 14.09 10.46 3.72
CA ALA A 70 15.53 10.33 3.90
C ALA A 70 16.30 10.27 2.57
N ARG A 71 15.69 9.78 1.49
CA ARG A 71 16.28 9.78 0.14
C ARG A 71 16.14 11.13 -0.57
N SER A 72 15.12 11.91 -0.21
CA SER A 72 14.85 13.22 -0.79
C SER A 72 15.64 14.37 -0.15
N THR A 73 16.60 14.07 0.74
CA THR A 73 17.53 15.05 1.35
C THR A 73 18.96 14.79 0.92
#